data_AF-A0A4V6IC27-F1
#
_entry.id   AF-A0A4V6IC27-F1
#
_cell.length_a   1.000
_cell.length_b   1.000
_cell.length_c   1.000
_cell.angle_alpha   90.00
_cell.angle_beta   90.00
_cell.angle_gamma   90.00
#
_symmetry.space_group_name_H-M   'P 1'
#
loop_
_entity.id
_entity.type
_entity.pdbx_description
1 polymer ?
#
loop_
_entity_poly.entity_id
_entity_poly.type
_entity_poly.pdbx_seq_one_letter_code
_entity_poly.pdbx_strand_id
1 'polypeptide(L)'
;MATTTGTGWINQSTASALEILYNGDTALVSMQYSYLPSWLSFLVDQERARQAGQALFEAVYAKWSMLPENDRPKLVVFGESLGSFGGEAAFSGIQDLTARTDGALFVGPTSNNVVWGEVTSRRDPGTPQVLPVFQDGRTVRFVARPADLERPTPDWPGPRVVYLQHGSDPITWWTPGLALREPDWLREPRADDVLDSTRWIPIVTFLQVSADMAVSTNVPDGYGHTFHAAIADSWAAILQPPDWTPADTERLRAVLVGSLN
;
A
#
# COMPACT_ATOMS: atom_id res chain seq x y z
N MET A 1 10.07 1.65 9.02
CA MET A 1 10.82 2.00 7.80
C MET A 1 9.85 2.57 6.78
N ALA A 2 10.14 3.76 6.28
CA ALA A 2 9.36 4.43 5.24
C ALA A 2 10.14 4.37 3.93
N THR A 3 9.58 3.75 2.89
CA THR A 3 10.20 3.78 1.56
C THR A 3 9.62 4.95 0.78
N THR A 4 10.50 5.81 0.26
CA THR A 4 10.08 7.01 -0.47
C THR A 4 9.76 6.74 -1.92
N THR A 5 9.09 7.69 -2.56
CA THR A 5 9.20 7.84 -4.02
C THR A 5 10.53 8.51 -4.39
N GLY A 6 10.84 8.59 -5.69
CA GLY A 6 12.17 8.96 -6.21
C GLY A 6 12.80 10.17 -5.52
N THR A 7 12.06 11.26 -5.34
CA THR A 7 12.53 12.53 -4.74
C THR A 7 12.75 12.50 -3.22
N GLY A 8 12.57 11.36 -2.56
CA GLY A 8 12.60 11.28 -1.10
C GLY A 8 11.25 11.64 -0.45
N TRP A 9 10.18 11.74 -1.23
CA TRP A 9 8.85 12.06 -0.71
C TRP A 9 8.21 10.87 0.00
N ILE A 10 7.60 11.14 1.15
CA ILE A 10 6.82 10.20 1.97
C ILE A 10 5.42 10.79 2.11
N ASN A 11 4.38 9.94 2.01
CA ASN A 11 3.02 10.35 2.32
C ASN A 11 2.93 10.80 3.78
N GLN A 12 2.67 12.09 3.99
CA GLN A 12 2.60 12.69 5.31
C GLN A 12 1.52 12.05 6.17
N SER A 13 0.33 11.77 5.63
CA SER A 13 -0.74 11.12 6.38
C SER A 13 -0.35 9.73 6.87
N THR A 14 0.41 8.96 6.07
CA THR A 14 0.91 7.63 6.47
C THR A 14 1.92 7.72 7.61
N ALA A 15 2.84 8.69 7.55
CA ALA A 15 3.83 8.92 8.60
C ALA A 15 3.20 9.52 9.88
N SER A 16 2.39 10.56 9.74
CA SER A 16 1.74 11.24 10.86
C SER A 16 0.75 10.35 11.60
N ALA A 17 0.09 9.42 10.91
CA ALA A 17 -0.75 8.43 11.57
C ALA A 17 0.03 7.58 12.57
N LEU A 18 1.22 7.08 12.20
CA LEU A 18 2.08 6.32 13.11
C LEU A 18 2.50 7.16 14.32
N GLU A 19 2.97 8.39 14.07
CA GLU A 19 3.38 9.31 15.13
C GLU A 19 2.24 9.60 16.11
N ILE A 20 1.01 9.79 15.62
CA ILE A 20 -0.16 10.03 16.47
C ILE A 20 -0.55 8.75 17.24
N LEU A 21 -0.53 7.58 16.58
CA LEU A 21 -0.85 6.29 17.22
C LEU A 21 0.02 6.01 18.43
N TYR A 22 1.29 6.39 18.37
CA TYR A 22 2.29 6.14 19.41
C TYR A 22 2.70 7.41 20.17
N ASN A 23 1.94 8.51 20.03
CA ASN A 23 2.20 9.78 20.70
C ASN A 23 3.67 10.27 20.56
N GLY A 24 4.24 10.11 19.37
CA GLY A 24 5.61 10.49 19.03
C GLY A 24 6.69 9.49 19.43
N ASP A 25 6.33 8.37 20.07
CA ASP A 25 7.26 7.28 20.38
C ASP A 25 7.51 6.40 19.14
N THR A 26 8.04 7.03 18.09
CA THR A 26 8.38 6.34 16.85
C THR A 26 9.73 6.80 16.30
N ALA A 27 10.33 5.94 15.47
CA ALA A 27 11.51 6.27 14.69
C ALA A 27 11.23 5.98 13.21
N LEU A 28 11.11 7.04 12.41
CA LEU A 28 10.93 6.95 10.96
C LEU A 28 12.30 7.00 10.26
N VAL A 29 12.67 5.88 9.63
CA VAL A 29 13.92 5.77 8.85
C VAL A 29 13.56 5.67 7.36
N SER A 30 14.23 6.49 6.56
CA SER A 30 13.96 6.67 5.13
C SER A 30 15.22 7.09 4.36
N MET A 31 15.21 6.99 3.03
CA MET A 31 16.29 7.47 2.17
C MET A 31 15.76 8.01 0.84
N GLN A 32 16.38 9.09 0.35
CA GLN A 32 16.21 9.53 -1.03
C GLN A 32 17.18 8.75 -1.93
N TYR A 33 16.69 8.25 -3.08
CA TYR A 33 17.50 7.49 -4.04
C TYR A 33 17.50 8.06 -5.46
N SER A 34 16.70 9.08 -5.75
CA SER A 34 16.65 9.75 -7.05
C SER A 34 16.35 11.24 -6.93
N TYR A 35 16.55 11.96 -8.03
CA TYR A 35 16.13 13.35 -8.20
C TYR A 35 14.97 13.48 -9.21
N LEU A 36 14.53 12.36 -9.81
CA LEU A 36 13.43 12.38 -10.77
C LEU A 36 12.08 12.57 -10.07
N PRO A 37 11.15 13.36 -10.65
CA PRO A 37 9.76 13.42 -10.20
C PRO A 37 9.14 12.01 -10.12
N SER A 38 8.23 11.78 -9.17
CA SER A 38 7.72 10.45 -8.81
C SER A 38 7.08 9.69 -9.98
N TRP A 39 6.27 10.35 -10.82
CA TRP A 39 5.64 9.74 -11.99
C TRP A 39 6.64 9.37 -13.10
N LEU A 40 7.72 10.14 -13.26
CA LEU A 40 8.81 9.78 -14.18
C LEU A 40 9.57 8.57 -13.63
N SER A 41 9.85 8.57 -12.33
CA SER A 41 10.57 7.49 -11.64
C SER A 41 9.86 6.15 -11.77
N PHE A 42 8.52 6.15 -11.76
CA PHE A 42 7.73 4.94 -11.95
C PHE A 42 8.05 4.20 -13.28
N LEU A 43 8.30 4.96 -14.35
CA LEU A 43 8.56 4.39 -15.68
C LEU A 43 10.01 3.93 -15.87
N VAL A 44 10.99 4.55 -15.18
CA VAL A 44 12.42 4.35 -15.51
C VAL A 44 13.33 3.98 -14.34
N ASP A 45 12.94 4.19 -13.09
CA ASP A 45 13.80 4.06 -11.91
C ASP A 45 13.46 2.84 -11.03
N GLN A 46 12.66 1.89 -11.51
CA GLN A 46 12.23 0.72 -10.74
C GLN A 46 13.42 -0.05 -10.13
N GLU A 47 14.47 -0.31 -10.91
CA GLU A 47 15.64 -1.03 -10.40
C GLU A 47 16.36 -0.27 -9.27
N ARG A 48 16.41 1.07 -9.35
CA ARG A 48 16.97 1.89 -8.26
C ARG A 48 16.10 1.86 -7.02
N ALA A 49 14.77 1.98 -7.19
CA ALA A 49 13.82 1.88 -6.07
C ALA A 49 13.93 0.51 -5.38
N ARG A 50 14.11 -0.56 -6.16
CA ARG A 50 14.32 -1.93 -5.67
C ARG A 50 15.58 -2.04 -4.81
N GLN A 51 16.72 -1.60 -5.36
CA GLN A 51 18.01 -1.64 -4.66
C GLN A 51 18.02 -0.76 -3.41
N ALA A 52 17.43 0.43 -3.49
CA ALA A 52 17.29 1.37 -2.38
C ALA A 52 16.46 0.78 -1.23
N GLY A 53 15.26 0.28 -1.55
CA GLY A 53 14.36 -0.31 -0.57
C GLY A 53 14.97 -1.53 0.13
N GLN A 54 15.60 -2.43 -0.65
CA GLN A 54 16.34 -3.57 -0.11
C GLN A 54 17.48 -3.12 0.82
N ALA A 55 18.36 -2.21 0.36
CA ALA A 55 19.49 -1.74 1.17
C ALA A 55 19.03 -1.05 2.46
N LEU A 56 17.98 -0.21 2.39
CA LEU A 56 17.43 0.48 3.55
C LEU A 56 16.85 -0.50 4.57
N PHE A 57 16.03 -1.47 4.13
CA PHE A 57 15.45 -2.44 5.03
C PHE A 57 16.53 -3.30 5.70
N GLU A 58 17.47 -3.83 4.92
CA GLU A 58 18.53 -4.68 5.46
C GLU A 58 19.42 -3.93 6.48
N ALA A 59 19.73 -2.65 6.22
CA ALA A 59 20.47 -1.81 7.17
C ALA A 59 19.69 -1.57 8.48
N VAL A 60 18.39 -1.26 8.39
CA VAL A 60 17.53 -1.08 9.55
C VAL A 60 17.37 -2.37 10.33
N TYR A 61 17.08 -3.48 9.65
CA TYR A 61 16.90 -4.80 10.24
C TYR A 61 18.19 -5.29 10.93
N ALA A 62 19.35 -5.07 10.32
CA ALA A 62 20.64 -5.40 10.93
C ALA A 62 20.90 -4.63 12.24
N LYS A 63 20.46 -3.36 12.33
CA LYS A 63 20.57 -2.59 13.58
C LYS A 63 19.51 -3.01 14.60
N TRP A 64 18.28 -3.18 14.16
CA TRP A 64 17.16 -3.59 15.00
C TRP A 64 17.40 -4.97 15.65
N SER A 65 17.92 -5.93 14.89
CA SER A 65 18.19 -7.29 15.37
C SER A 65 19.32 -7.37 16.42
N MET A 66 20.18 -6.35 16.51
CA MET A 66 21.20 -6.25 17.56
C MET A 66 20.64 -5.82 18.92
N LEU A 67 19.42 -5.28 18.97
CA LEU A 67 18.77 -4.92 20.23
C LEU A 67 18.34 -6.19 20.99
N PRO A 68 18.38 -6.19 22.34
CA PRO A 68 17.84 -7.27 23.15
C PRO A 68 16.40 -7.58 22.75
N GLU A 69 16.03 -8.87 22.66
CA GLU A 69 14.74 -9.31 22.13
C GLU A 69 13.54 -8.66 22.85
N ASN A 70 13.64 -8.48 24.16
CA ASN A 70 12.59 -7.87 24.98
C ASN A 70 12.53 -6.34 24.89
N ASP A 71 13.54 -5.70 24.30
CA ASP A 71 13.65 -4.25 24.17
C ASP A 71 13.50 -3.78 22.70
N ARG A 72 13.24 -4.71 21.76
CA ARG A 72 13.05 -4.38 20.36
C ARG A 72 11.75 -3.59 20.17
N PRO A 73 11.79 -2.38 19.57
CA PRO A 73 10.56 -1.71 19.17
C PRO A 73 9.89 -2.49 18.03
N LYS A 74 8.58 -2.29 17.82
CA LYS A 74 7.92 -2.87 16.64
C LYS A 74 8.57 -2.36 15.36
N LEU A 75 8.88 -3.25 14.43
CA LEU A 75 9.44 -2.94 13.11
C LEU A 75 8.36 -3.08 12.05
N VAL A 76 7.86 -1.95 11.53
CA VAL A 76 6.90 -1.92 10.42
C VAL A 76 7.50 -1.33 9.15
N VAL A 77 6.96 -1.73 8.00
CA VAL A 77 7.35 -1.21 6.68
C VAL A 77 6.15 -0.57 6.00
N PHE A 78 6.36 0.57 5.33
CA PHE A 78 5.31 1.18 4.52
C PHE A 78 5.87 1.94 3.32
N GLY A 79 4.99 2.19 2.35
CA GLY A 79 5.28 2.99 1.18
C GLY A 79 4.05 3.18 0.30
N GLU A 80 4.06 4.26 -0.49
CA GLU A 80 3.01 4.59 -1.45
C GLU A 80 3.53 4.53 -2.88
N SER A 81 2.74 4.00 -3.81
CA SER A 81 3.11 3.93 -5.24
C SER A 81 4.47 3.26 -5.41
N LEU A 82 5.45 3.93 -6.03
CA LEU A 82 6.83 3.45 -6.16
C LEU A 82 7.51 3.17 -4.82
N GLY A 83 7.12 3.86 -3.75
CA GLY A 83 7.56 3.56 -2.39
C GLY A 83 7.08 2.19 -1.91
N SER A 84 5.86 1.78 -2.27
CA SER A 84 5.38 0.43 -1.95
C SER A 84 6.22 -0.65 -2.66
N PHE A 85 6.56 -0.42 -3.93
CA PHE A 85 7.40 -1.29 -4.73
C PHE A 85 8.79 -1.48 -4.08
N GLY A 86 9.44 -0.38 -3.71
CA GLY A 86 10.73 -0.45 -3.02
C GLY A 86 10.60 -1.08 -1.62
N GLY A 87 9.49 -0.83 -0.91
CA GLY A 87 9.24 -1.40 0.40
C GLY A 87 9.06 -2.92 0.36
N GLU A 88 8.46 -3.47 -0.69
CA GLU A 88 8.38 -4.91 -0.92
C GLU A 88 9.70 -5.54 -1.36
N ALA A 89 10.57 -4.77 -2.02
CA ALA A 89 11.77 -5.30 -2.68
C ALA A 89 12.76 -6.00 -1.73
N ALA A 90 12.65 -5.77 -0.42
CA ALA A 90 13.45 -6.44 0.60
C ALA A 90 12.98 -7.87 0.93
N PHE A 91 11.81 -8.27 0.41
CA PHE A 91 11.15 -9.51 0.78
C PHE A 91 10.93 -10.43 -0.42
N SER A 92 11.09 -11.73 -0.21
CA SER A 92 10.82 -12.72 -1.26
C SER A 92 9.34 -13.09 -1.39
N GLY A 93 8.49 -12.62 -0.47
CA GLY A 93 7.06 -12.93 -0.40
C GLY A 93 6.45 -12.56 0.95
N ILE A 94 5.15 -12.77 1.12
CA ILE A 94 4.42 -12.43 2.37
C ILE A 94 5.01 -13.13 3.60
N GLN A 95 5.40 -14.40 3.46
CA GLN A 95 5.96 -15.17 4.58
C GLN A 95 7.25 -14.51 5.12
N ASP A 96 8.16 -14.12 4.23
CA ASP A 96 9.40 -13.44 4.59
C ASP A 96 9.12 -12.05 5.20
N LEU A 97 8.18 -11.31 4.60
CA LEU A 97 7.74 -10.02 5.14
C LEU A 97 7.22 -10.14 6.57
N THR A 98 6.35 -11.10 6.86
CA THR A 98 5.79 -11.27 8.22
C THR A 98 6.75 -11.93 9.19
N ALA A 99 7.77 -12.64 8.71
CA ALA A 99 8.80 -13.19 9.59
C ALA A 99 9.78 -12.10 10.09
N ARG A 100 9.86 -10.97 9.38
CA ARG A 100 10.87 -9.92 9.59
C ARG A 100 10.28 -8.56 9.97
N THR A 101 8.95 -8.46 10.06
CA THR A 101 8.25 -7.22 10.42
C THR A 101 7.04 -7.53 11.30
N ASP A 102 6.65 -6.57 12.14
CA ASP A 102 5.43 -6.62 12.96
C ASP A 102 4.18 -6.16 12.19
N GLY A 103 4.35 -5.71 10.95
CA GLY A 103 3.27 -5.33 10.06
C GLY A 103 3.72 -4.45 8.89
N ALA A 104 2.86 -4.32 7.89
CA ALA A 104 3.13 -3.46 6.74
C ALA A 104 1.89 -2.78 6.18
N LEU A 105 2.08 -1.57 5.66
CA LEU A 105 1.06 -0.79 4.97
C LEU A 105 1.58 -0.33 3.60
N PHE A 106 0.96 -0.84 2.54
CA PHE A 106 1.29 -0.46 1.17
C PHE A 106 0.10 0.25 0.54
N VAL A 107 0.33 1.48 0.08
CA VAL A 107 -0.71 2.37 -0.43
C VAL A 107 -0.59 2.50 -1.94
N GLY A 108 -1.66 2.21 -2.67
CA GLY A 108 -1.69 2.21 -4.14
C GLY A 108 -0.52 1.41 -4.73
N PRO A 109 -0.40 0.11 -4.41
CA PRO A 109 0.71 -0.72 -4.89
C PRO A 109 0.75 -0.73 -6.41
N THR A 110 1.94 -0.75 -7.00
CA THR A 110 2.05 -0.74 -8.46
C THR A 110 1.92 -2.15 -9.05
N SER A 111 1.56 -2.26 -10.33
CA SER A 111 1.53 -3.55 -11.03
C SER A 111 2.89 -4.27 -11.10
N ASN A 112 4.00 -3.60 -10.75
CA ASN A 112 5.36 -4.17 -10.71
C ASN A 112 5.74 -4.72 -9.32
N ASN A 113 4.92 -4.48 -8.28
CA ASN A 113 5.12 -5.05 -6.96
C ASN A 113 5.05 -6.58 -7.03
N VAL A 114 6.18 -7.26 -6.80
CA VAL A 114 6.29 -8.71 -6.98
C VAL A 114 5.45 -9.45 -5.95
N VAL A 115 5.47 -9.02 -4.68
CA VAL A 115 4.74 -9.69 -3.60
C VAL A 115 3.24 -9.44 -3.76
N TRP A 116 2.84 -8.19 -4.01
CA TRP A 116 1.45 -7.86 -4.34
C TRP A 116 0.92 -8.67 -5.53
N GLY A 117 1.70 -8.79 -6.60
CA GLY A 117 1.34 -9.53 -7.81
C GLY A 117 1.17 -11.03 -7.54
N GLU A 118 2.07 -11.62 -6.74
CA GLU A 118 1.96 -13.02 -6.32
C GLU A 118 0.67 -13.25 -5.53
N VAL A 119 0.44 -12.46 -4.47
CA VAL A 119 -0.74 -12.56 -3.60
C VAL A 119 -2.03 -12.40 -4.41
N THR A 120 -2.07 -11.42 -5.31
CA THR A 120 -3.24 -11.15 -6.16
C THR A 120 -3.49 -12.29 -7.16
N SER A 121 -2.44 -12.88 -7.73
CA SER A 121 -2.55 -14.01 -8.67
C SER A 121 -2.98 -15.31 -7.99
N ARG A 122 -2.64 -15.46 -6.70
CA ARG A 122 -2.95 -16.63 -5.86
C ARG A 122 -4.16 -16.40 -4.94
N ARG A 123 -4.95 -15.37 -5.21
CA ARG A 123 -6.18 -15.05 -4.46
C ARG A 123 -7.15 -16.23 -4.43
N ASP A 124 -7.93 -16.30 -3.37
CA ASP A 124 -8.94 -17.32 -3.14
C ASP A 124 -9.99 -17.29 -4.26
N PRO A 125 -10.43 -18.46 -4.77
CA PRO A 125 -11.36 -18.53 -5.89
C PRO A 125 -12.65 -17.73 -5.64
N GLY A 126 -13.08 -16.99 -6.66
CA GLY A 126 -14.30 -16.17 -6.61
C GLY A 126 -14.10 -14.79 -6.00
N THR A 127 -12.88 -14.43 -5.56
CA THR A 127 -12.58 -13.07 -5.12
C THR A 127 -12.04 -12.21 -6.27
N PRO A 128 -12.46 -10.94 -6.37
CA PRO A 128 -12.08 -10.09 -7.51
C PRO A 128 -10.64 -9.59 -7.37
N GLN A 129 -9.97 -9.31 -8.49
CA GLN A 129 -8.62 -8.74 -8.55
C GLN A 129 -8.55 -7.37 -7.86
N VAL A 130 -9.62 -6.57 -7.92
CA VAL A 130 -9.68 -5.26 -7.26
C VAL A 130 -9.75 -5.36 -5.74
N LEU A 131 -10.20 -6.50 -5.20
CA LEU A 131 -10.36 -6.70 -3.76
C LEU A 131 -10.19 -8.17 -3.38
N PRO A 132 -8.98 -8.73 -3.58
CA PRO A 132 -8.73 -10.15 -3.45
C PRO A 132 -8.72 -10.56 -1.98
N VAL A 133 -9.10 -11.81 -1.73
CA VAL A 133 -8.81 -12.47 -0.44
C VAL A 133 -7.69 -13.45 -0.70
N PHE A 134 -6.68 -13.50 0.16
CA PHE A 134 -5.56 -14.43 0.03
C PHE A 134 -5.45 -15.27 1.30
N GLN A 135 -5.53 -16.59 1.16
CA GLN A 135 -5.42 -17.54 2.28
C GLN A 135 -6.37 -17.18 3.42
N ASP A 136 -7.66 -17.03 3.11
CA ASP A 136 -8.72 -16.66 4.05
C ASP A 136 -8.49 -15.29 4.73
N GLY A 137 -7.68 -14.40 4.13
CA GLY A 137 -7.36 -13.08 4.67
C GLY A 137 -6.63 -13.12 6.02
N ARG A 138 -5.92 -14.22 6.30
CA ARG A 138 -5.24 -14.45 7.59
C ARG A 138 -4.08 -13.49 7.86
N THR A 139 -3.39 -13.05 6.81
CA THR A 139 -2.18 -12.22 6.93
C THR A 139 -2.31 -10.93 6.14
N VAL A 140 -2.93 -10.98 4.96
CA VAL A 140 -3.05 -9.85 4.04
C VAL A 140 -4.51 -9.43 3.93
N ARG A 141 -4.78 -8.12 4.04
CA ARG A 141 -6.07 -7.52 3.68
C ARG A 141 -5.89 -6.48 2.60
N PHE A 142 -6.73 -6.59 1.57
CA PHE A 142 -6.89 -5.57 0.55
C PHE A 142 -8.07 -4.70 0.93
N VAL A 143 -7.88 -3.39 0.85
CA VAL A 143 -8.80 -2.43 1.43
C VAL A 143 -9.03 -1.30 0.44
N ALA A 144 -10.27 -1.18 -0.03
CA ALA A 144 -10.75 -0.01 -0.77
C ALA A 144 -11.52 0.94 0.15
N ARG A 145 -12.19 0.40 1.17
CA ARG A 145 -12.91 1.15 2.21
C ARG A 145 -12.61 0.57 3.59
N PRO A 146 -12.73 1.36 4.68
CA PRO A 146 -12.44 0.88 6.03
C PRO A 146 -13.14 -0.44 6.42
N ALA A 147 -14.37 -0.66 5.95
CA ALA A 147 -15.12 -1.89 6.21
C ALA A 147 -14.45 -3.16 5.64
N ASP A 148 -13.58 -3.04 4.64
CA ASP A 148 -12.84 -4.19 4.09
C ASP A 148 -11.83 -4.76 5.08
N LEU A 149 -11.43 -3.99 6.10
CA LEU A 149 -10.60 -4.47 7.20
C LEU A 149 -11.31 -5.51 8.06
N GLU A 150 -12.61 -5.75 7.90
CA GLU A 150 -13.37 -6.79 8.61
C GLU A 150 -13.53 -8.07 7.77
N ARG A 151 -13.05 -8.08 6.52
CA ARG A 151 -13.18 -9.22 5.61
C ARG A 151 -11.94 -10.12 5.58
N PRO A 152 -12.11 -11.45 5.40
CA PRO A 152 -13.39 -12.17 5.31
C PRO A 152 -14.02 -12.47 6.67
N THR A 153 -13.27 -12.25 7.76
CA THR A 153 -13.69 -12.40 9.15
C THR A 153 -13.08 -11.27 9.99
N PRO A 154 -13.73 -10.79 11.06
CA PRO A 154 -13.12 -9.80 11.94
C PRO A 154 -11.90 -10.33 12.71
N ASP A 155 -11.75 -11.65 12.83
CA ASP A 155 -10.56 -12.25 13.45
C ASP A 155 -9.35 -12.14 12.51
N TRP A 156 -8.30 -11.47 12.96
CA TRP A 156 -7.10 -11.24 12.17
C TRP A 156 -5.86 -11.39 13.04
N PRO A 157 -5.19 -12.55 13.09
CA PRO A 157 -3.96 -12.67 13.85
C PRO A 157 -2.81 -11.85 13.21
N GLY A 158 -1.87 -11.39 14.03
CA GLY A 158 -0.67 -10.69 13.55
C GLY A 158 0.50 -11.65 13.28
N PRO A 159 1.54 -11.19 12.54
CA PRO A 159 1.69 -9.87 11.91
C PRO A 159 0.74 -9.60 10.74
N ARG A 160 0.38 -8.32 10.52
CA ARG A 160 -0.69 -7.90 9.59
C ARG A 160 -0.16 -7.04 8.44
N VAL A 161 -0.62 -7.33 7.23
CA VAL A 161 -0.26 -6.59 6.01
C VAL A 161 -1.52 -6.01 5.37
N VAL A 162 -1.52 -4.71 5.10
CA VAL A 162 -2.59 -4.04 4.36
C VAL A 162 -2.08 -3.54 3.02
N TYR A 163 -2.85 -3.83 1.97
CA TYR A 163 -2.80 -3.13 0.70
C TYR A 163 -4.02 -2.20 0.58
N LEU A 164 -3.79 -0.89 0.61
CA LEU A 164 -4.81 0.08 0.24
C LEU A 164 -4.82 0.20 -1.28
N GLN A 165 -5.94 -0.12 -1.93
CA GLN A 165 -6.09 0.00 -3.38
C GLN A 165 -7.53 0.32 -3.77
N HIS A 166 -7.69 1.19 -4.76
CA HIS A 166 -8.99 1.55 -5.33
C HIS A 166 -9.14 0.93 -6.71
N GLY A 167 -10.36 0.56 -7.11
CA GLY A 167 -10.62 0.06 -8.46
C GLY A 167 -10.37 1.13 -9.53
N SER A 168 -10.53 2.40 -9.15
CA SER A 168 -10.26 3.56 -9.99
C SER A 168 -8.81 4.05 -9.97
N ASP A 169 -7.88 3.39 -9.26
CA ASP A 169 -6.49 3.84 -9.17
C ASP A 169 -5.67 3.47 -10.44
N PRO A 170 -5.38 4.41 -11.34
CA PRO A 170 -4.61 4.09 -12.54
C PRO A 170 -3.17 3.70 -12.22
N ILE A 171 -2.59 4.12 -11.08
CA ILE A 171 -1.23 3.76 -10.69
C ILE A 171 -1.13 2.27 -10.37
N THR A 172 -2.14 1.72 -9.70
CA THR A 172 -2.23 0.30 -9.37
C THR A 172 -2.43 -0.54 -10.63
N TRP A 173 -3.33 -0.12 -11.51
CA TRP A 173 -3.79 -0.94 -12.64
C TRP A 173 -2.99 -0.78 -13.93
N TRP A 174 -2.17 0.28 -14.06
CA TRP A 174 -1.38 0.51 -15.27
C TRP A 174 -0.32 -0.57 -15.45
N THR A 175 -0.31 -1.19 -16.62
CA THR A 175 0.76 -2.08 -17.09
C THR A 175 0.86 -1.99 -18.61
N PRO A 176 2.06 -2.12 -19.22
CA PRO A 176 2.19 -2.23 -20.67
C PRO A 176 1.31 -3.34 -21.27
N GLY A 177 1.00 -4.38 -20.48
CA GLY A 177 0.12 -5.47 -20.87
C GLY A 177 -1.31 -5.03 -21.22
N LEU A 178 -1.80 -3.89 -20.71
CA LEU A 178 -3.14 -3.37 -21.01
C LEU A 178 -3.35 -3.11 -22.51
N ALA A 179 -2.28 -2.85 -23.26
CA ALA A 179 -2.38 -2.60 -24.69
C ALA A 179 -2.83 -3.86 -25.46
N LEU A 180 -2.56 -5.05 -24.92
CA LEU A 180 -2.68 -6.32 -25.65
C LEU A 180 -3.57 -7.35 -24.96
N ARG A 181 -3.80 -7.23 -23.64
CA ARG A 181 -4.54 -8.22 -22.85
C ARG A 181 -5.56 -7.54 -21.93
N GLU A 182 -6.77 -8.10 -21.91
CA GLU A 182 -7.81 -7.71 -20.95
C GLU A 182 -7.45 -8.23 -19.55
N PRO A 183 -7.22 -7.35 -18.56
CA PRO A 183 -6.91 -7.74 -17.20
C PRO A 183 -8.16 -8.25 -16.46
N ASP A 184 -7.95 -8.98 -15.36
CA ASP A 184 -9.06 -9.56 -14.58
C ASP A 184 -9.99 -8.46 -14.04
N TRP A 185 -9.45 -7.33 -13.55
CA TRP A 185 -10.25 -6.20 -13.05
C TRP A 185 -11.17 -5.55 -14.11
N LEU A 186 -10.92 -5.76 -15.41
CA LEU A 186 -11.82 -5.37 -16.49
C LEU A 186 -12.71 -6.52 -17.00
N ARG A 187 -12.41 -7.78 -16.65
CA ARG A 187 -13.25 -8.94 -16.99
C ARG A 187 -14.28 -9.26 -15.92
N GLU A 188 -13.93 -9.01 -14.66
CA GLU A 188 -14.74 -9.18 -13.46
C GLU A 188 -15.72 -8.01 -13.28
N PRO A 189 -16.69 -8.10 -12.35
CA PRO A 189 -17.52 -6.95 -11.98
C PRO A 189 -16.68 -5.72 -11.63
N ARG A 190 -17.16 -4.54 -12.03
CA ARG A 190 -16.48 -3.28 -11.72
C ARG A 190 -16.50 -3.04 -10.22
N ALA A 191 -15.43 -2.43 -9.72
CA ALA A 191 -15.42 -1.88 -8.38
C ALA A 191 -16.43 -0.72 -8.28
N ASP A 192 -16.94 -0.46 -7.09
CA ASP A 192 -17.98 0.55 -6.84
C ASP A 192 -17.56 1.98 -7.25
N ASP A 193 -16.25 2.21 -7.35
CA ASP A 193 -15.64 3.48 -7.74
C ASP A 193 -15.28 3.56 -9.24
N VAL A 194 -15.64 2.54 -10.04
CA VAL A 194 -15.43 2.48 -11.49
C VAL A 194 -16.77 2.41 -12.22
N LEU A 195 -16.94 3.19 -13.28
CA LEU A 195 -18.17 3.18 -14.08
C LEU A 195 -18.47 1.79 -14.64
N ASP A 196 -19.72 1.33 -14.49
CA ASP A 196 -20.22 0.05 -15.03
C ASP A 196 -20.09 -0.07 -16.55
N SER A 197 -20.02 1.06 -17.26
CA SER A 197 -19.85 1.12 -18.71
C SER A 197 -18.40 0.99 -19.16
N THR A 198 -17.43 0.99 -18.25
CA THR A 198 -16.01 0.84 -18.59
C THR A 198 -15.77 -0.52 -19.24
N ARG A 199 -15.16 -0.52 -20.42
CA ARG A 199 -14.82 -1.72 -21.19
C ARG A 199 -13.35 -1.69 -21.55
N TRP A 200 -12.73 -2.86 -21.60
CA TRP A 200 -11.41 -2.97 -22.18
C TRP A 200 -11.49 -2.85 -23.71
N ILE A 201 -10.74 -1.90 -24.25
CA ILE A 201 -10.52 -1.73 -25.68
C ILE A 201 -9.00 -1.74 -25.88
N PRO A 202 -8.44 -2.70 -26.63
CA PRO A 202 -7.00 -2.81 -26.85
C PRO A 202 -6.39 -1.47 -27.27
N ILE A 203 -5.21 -1.14 -26.75
CA ILE A 203 -4.49 0.14 -26.93
C ILE A 203 -5.22 1.35 -26.35
N VAL A 204 -6.53 1.51 -26.60
CA VAL A 204 -7.34 2.65 -26.10
C VAL A 204 -7.35 2.67 -24.59
N THR A 205 -7.64 1.54 -23.92
CA THR A 205 -7.63 1.46 -22.45
C THR A 205 -6.23 1.72 -21.89
N PHE A 206 -5.17 1.25 -22.55
CA PHE A 206 -3.79 1.57 -22.14
C PHE A 206 -3.54 3.08 -22.18
N LEU A 207 -3.95 3.77 -23.25
CA LEU A 207 -3.82 5.22 -23.36
C LEU A 207 -4.68 5.99 -22.35
N GLN A 208 -5.92 5.53 -22.11
CA GLN A 208 -6.82 6.11 -21.11
C GLN A 208 -6.22 6.01 -19.71
N VAL A 209 -5.85 4.80 -19.27
CA VAL A 209 -5.24 4.60 -17.95
C VAL A 209 -3.93 5.39 -17.83
N SER A 210 -3.12 5.47 -18.90
CA SER A 210 -1.91 6.30 -18.91
C SER A 210 -2.21 7.80 -18.73
N ALA A 211 -3.30 8.30 -19.32
CA ALA A 211 -3.74 9.69 -19.15
C ALA A 211 -4.26 9.94 -17.73
N ASP A 212 -5.03 8.99 -17.18
CA ASP A 212 -5.60 9.06 -15.83
C ASP A 212 -4.50 9.12 -14.75
N MET A 213 -3.34 8.49 -14.97
CA MET A 213 -2.18 8.60 -14.06
C MET A 213 -1.76 10.06 -13.80
N ALA A 214 -1.94 10.98 -14.76
CA ALA A 214 -1.53 12.37 -14.61
C ALA A 214 -2.43 13.17 -13.65
N VAL A 215 -3.65 12.70 -13.40
CA VAL A 215 -4.66 13.35 -12.55
C VAL A 215 -5.09 12.47 -11.37
N SER A 216 -4.38 11.36 -11.13
CA SER A 216 -4.81 10.30 -10.21
C SER A 216 -4.96 10.76 -8.75
N THR A 217 -4.27 11.83 -8.36
CA THR A 217 -4.31 12.41 -6.99
C THR A 217 -5.25 13.61 -6.88
N ASN A 218 -5.79 14.12 -7.99
CA ASN A 218 -6.69 15.27 -8.01
C ASN A 218 -8.17 14.82 -8.02
N VAL A 219 -8.51 13.91 -7.13
CA VAL A 219 -9.84 13.31 -6.95
C VAL A 219 -10.20 13.23 -5.47
N PRO A 220 -11.51 13.19 -5.12
CA PRO A 220 -11.94 13.03 -3.73
C PRO A 220 -11.34 11.80 -3.06
N ASP A 221 -11.25 11.83 -1.72
CA ASP A 221 -10.79 10.70 -0.92
C ASP A 221 -11.63 9.44 -1.16
N GLY A 222 -10.97 8.28 -1.24
CA GLY A 222 -11.61 7.00 -1.55
C GLY A 222 -11.78 6.71 -3.05
N TYR A 223 -11.13 7.49 -3.91
CA TYR A 223 -11.05 7.32 -5.36
C TYR A 223 -9.62 7.52 -5.84
N GLY A 224 -9.31 7.00 -7.03
CA GLY A 224 -8.00 7.14 -7.66
C GLY A 224 -6.86 6.80 -6.71
N HIS A 225 -5.85 7.65 -6.66
CA HIS A 225 -4.67 7.49 -5.81
C HIS A 225 -4.76 8.30 -4.49
N THR A 226 -5.97 8.46 -3.93
CA THR A 226 -6.25 9.30 -2.75
C THR A 226 -6.83 8.47 -1.59
N PHE A 227 -6.00 8.12 -0.59
CA PHE A 227 -6.30 7.10 0.44
C PHE A 227 -6.36 7.60 1.90
N HIS A 228 -6.48 8.91 2.14
CA HIS A 228 -6.21 9.55 3.43
C HIS A 228 -7.00 8.96 4.60
N ALA A 229 -8.32 8.77 4.46
CA ALA A 229 -9.12 8.23 5.55
C ALA A 229 -8.71 6.80 5.91
N ALA A 230 -8.53 5.95 4.89
CA ALA A 230 -8.25 4.53 5.07
C ALA A 230 -6.87 4.26 5.69
N ILE A 231 -5.94 5.22 5.61
CA ILE A 231 -4.62 5.13 6.28
C ILE A 231 -4.77 5.05 7.80
N ALA A 232 -5.65 5.86 8.41
CA ALA A 232 -5.88 5.85 9.85
C ALA A 232 -6.40 4.49 10.32
N ASP A 233 -7.42 4.00 9.63
CA ASP A 233 -8.04 2.70 9.90
C ASP A 233 -7.04 1.55 9.74
N SER A 234 -6.22 1.60 8.69
CA SER A 234 -5.23 0.56 8.40
C SER A 234 -4.15 0.48 9.46
N TRP A 235 -3.59 1.62 9.89
CA TRP A 235 -2.56 1.60 10.93
C TRP A 235 -3.10 1.12 12.28
N ALA A 236 -4.29 1.58 12.67
CA ALA A 236 -4.96 1.12 13.88
C ALA A 236 -5.20 -0.40 13.83
N ALA A 237 -5.64 -0.91 12.67
CA ALA A 237 -5.84 -2.33 12.45
C ALA A 237 -4.53 -3.12 12.40
N ILE A 238 -3.43 -2.60 11.85
CA ILE A 238 -2.16 -3.34 11.81
C ILE A 238 -1.54 -3.43 13.20
N LEU A 239 -1.46 -2.30 13.90
CA LEU A 239 -0.58 -2.16 15.07
C LEU A 239 -1.26 -2.40 16.42
N GLN A 240 -2.58 -2.23 16.49
CA GLN A 240 -3.39 -2.38 17.70
C GLN A 240 -2.70 -1.85 18.97
N PRO A 241 -2.45 -0.52 19.05
CA PRO A 241 -1.84 0.05 20.25
C PRO A 241 -2.69 -0.28 21.49
N PRO A 242 -2.08 -0.55 22.65
CA PRO A 242 -2.81 -0.68 23.90
C PRO A 242 -3.69 0.55 24.13
N ASP A 243 -4.88 0.34 24.67
CA ASP A 243 -5.87 1.39 24.97
C ASP A 243 -6.37 2.21 23.76
N TRP A 244 -6.02 1.83 22.52
CA TRP A 244 -6.53 2.49 21.30
C TRP A 244 -7.96 2.03 20.99
N THR A 245 -8.89 2.98 20.89
CA THR A 245 -10.31 2.74 20.69
C THR A 245 -10.76 3.11 19.26
N PRO A 246 -11.93 2.63 18.80
CA PRO A 246 -12.51 3.08 17.53
C PRO A 246 -12.72 4.61 17.47
N ALA A 247 -12.99 5.26 18.61
CA ALA A 247 -13.12 6.72 18.67
C ALA A 247 -11.78 7.43 18.42
N ASP A 248 -10.65 6.82 18.78
CA ASP A 248 -9.32 7.34 18.47
C ASP A 248 -9.02 7.29 16.98
N THR A 249 -9.38 6.18 16.33
CA THR A 249 -9.30 6.06 14.87
C THR A 249 -10.14 7.12 14.16
N GLU A 250 -11.36 7.38 14.63
CA GLU A 250 -12.23 8.43 14.06
C GLU A 250 -11.59 9.83 14.20
N ARG A 251 -11.04 10.14 15.39
CA ARG A 251 -10.32 11.40 15.62
C ARG A 251 -9.10 11.53 14.71
N LEU A 252 -8.32 10.46 14.57
CA LEU A 252 -7.17 10.45 13.67
C LEU A 252 -7.60 10.66 12.22
N ARG A 253 -8.66 9.97 11.76
CA ARG A 253 -9.20 10.14 10.40
C ARG A 253 -9.57 11.60 10.14
N ALA A 254 -10.26 12.25 11.09
CA ALA A 254 -10.63 13.66 10.98
C ALA A 254 -9.40 14.58 10.90
N VAL A 255 -8.33 14.28 11.64
CA VAL A 255 -7.06 15.01 11.51
C VAL A 255 -6.46 14.81 10.12
N LEU A 256 -6.32 13.58 9.64
CA LEU A 256 -5.68 13.29 8.35
C LEU A 256 -6.43 13.90 7.16
N VAL A 257 -7.76 13.87 7.18
CA VAL A 257 -8.60 14.46 6.12
C VAL A 257 -8.68 15.98 6.26
N GLY A 258 -8.73 16.51 7.49
CA GLY A 258 -8.86 17.95 7.77
C GLY A 258 -7.57 18.76 7.63
N SER A 259 -6.39 18.12 7.72
CA SER A 259 -5.08 18.79 7.61
C SER A 259 -4.73 19.26 6.19
N LEU A 260 -5.60 19.01 5.21
CA LEU A 260 -5.36 19.27 3.78
C LEU A 260 -6.18 20.45 3.21
N ASN A 261 -6.81 21.24 4.07
CA ASN A 261 -7.49 22.51 3.71
C ASN A 261 -6.69 23.73 4.16
#